data_AF-A0A833AQQ5-F1
#
_entry.id   AF-A0A833AQQ5-F1
#
_cell.length_a   1.000
_cell.length_b   1.000
_cell.length_c   1.000
_cell.angle_alpha   90.00
_cell.angle_beta   90.00
_cell.angle_gamma   90.00
#
_symmetry.space_group_name_H-M   'P 1'
#
loop_
_entity.id
_entity.type
_entity.pdbx_description
1 polymer ?
#
loop_
_entity_poly.entity_id
_entity_poly.type
_entity_poly.pdbx_seq_one_letter_code
_entity_poly.pdbx_strand_id
1 'polypeptide(L)'
;MKKIFNVIIVFSLLFTACSNNDRSKELEAEKNEILKQKNELVAQMEKMKEDLAFYKRADTNLNFLSSRMKGLKAKIVTNYGDIEVGFDPYKAPITCFAFIERAANGFYDNLKFHRIMANFMIQGGDPNSKDNDP
;
A
#
# COMPACT_ATOMS: atom_id res chain seq x y z
N MET A 1 39.09 1.57 69.55
CA MET A 1 38.11 1.87 68.46
C MET A 1 37.91 3.38 68.26
N LYS A 2 38.98 4.18 68.08
CA LYS A 2 38.87 5.65 67.90
C LYS A 2 39.67 6.20 66.71
N LYS A 3 40.40 5.34 65.97
CA LYS A 3 41.26 5.77 64.85
C LYS A 3 40.67 5.49 63.46
N ILE A 4 39.58 4.73 63.36
CA ILE A 4 38.93 4.40 62.08
C ILE A 4 37.81 5.40 61.74
N PHE A 5 37.23 6.06 62.74
CA PHE A 5 36.09 6.97 62.53
C PHE A 5 36.47 8.32 61.90
N ASN A 6 37.71 8.78 62.09
CA ASN A 6 38.16 10.05 61.51
C ASN A 6 38.60 9.96 60.03
N VAL A 7 38.84 8.76 59.50
CA VAL A 7 39.27 8.58 58.09
C VAL A 7 38.07 8.59 57.14
N ILE A 8 36.89 8.17 57.61
CA ILE A 8 35.67 8.11 56.78
C ILE A 8 35.04 9.51 56.60
N ILE A 9 35.17 10.40 57.58
CA ILE A 9 34.63 11.77 57.51
C ILE A 9 35.46 12.69 56.60
N VAL A 10 36.76 12.43 56.44
CA VAL A 10 37.63 13.18 55.52
C VAL A 10 37.41 12.73 54.06
N PHE A 11 37.01 11.47 53.84
CA PHE A 11 36.74 10.94 52.49
C PHE A 11 35.35 11.35 51.95
N SER A 12 34.36 11.61 52.82
CA SER A 12 33.04 12.09 52.41
C SER A 12 33.00 13.57 52.04
N LEU A 13 33.95 14.38 52.53
CA LEU A 13 34.07 15.80 52.20
C LEU A 13 34.84 16.09 50.91
N LEU A 14 35.58 15.11 50.38
CA LEU A 14 36.34 15.24 49.12
C LEU A 14 35.53 14.86 47.87
N PHE A 15 34.37 14.23 48.01
CA PHE A 15 33.50 13.86 46.87
C PHE A 15 32.32 14.81 46.63
N THR A 16 32.17 15.89 47.42
CA THR A 16 31.10 16.89 47.21
C THR A 16 31.57 18.11 46.41
N ALA A 17 32.71 18.01 45.72
CA ALA A 17 33.27 19.11 44.93
C ALA A 17 33.69 18.63 43.54
N CYS A 18 32.70 18.21 42.74
CA CYS A 18 32.61 18.30 41.26
C CYS A 18 31.54 17.31 40.77
N SER A 19 30.25 17.64 40.83
CA SER A 19 29.25 16.80 40.11
C SER A 19 27.89 17.45 39.87
N ASN A 20 27.84 18.78 39.67
CA ASN A 20 26.66 19.39 39.04
C ASN A 20 26.87 19.49 37.51
N ASN A 21 28.12 19.61 37.07
CA ASN A 21 28.46 19.81 35.66
C ASN A 21 28.33 18.51 34.84
N ASP A 22 28.69 17.35 35.39
CA ASP A 22 28.70 16.09 34.65
C ASP A 22 27.28 15.50 34.47
N ARG A 23 26.46 15.51 35.52
CA ARG A 23 25.04 15.11 35.46
C ARG A 23 24.22 15.98 34.50
N SER A 24 24.51 17.29 34.45
CA SER A 24 23.84 18.22 33.54
C SER A 24 24.22 17.96 32.06
N LYS A 25 25.45 17.55 31.79
CA LYS A 25 25.92 17.21 30.44
C LYS A 25 25.37 15.88 29.95
N GLU A 26 25.25 14.87 30.82
CA GLU A 26 24.61 13.60 30.51
C GLU A 26 23.14 13.79 30.14
N LEU A 27 22.41 14.59 30.93
CA LEU A 27 20.99 14.89 30.67
C LEU A 27 20.81 15.67 29.35
N GLU A 28 21.74 16.56 29.00
CA GLU A 28 21.70 17.31 27.76
C GLU A 28 22.01 16.41 26.55
N ALA A 29 22.93 15.45 26.70
CA ALA A 29 23.22 14.45 25.67
C ALA A 29 22.02 13.52 25.41
N GLU A 30 21.36 13.05 26.47
CA GLU A 30 20.14 12.24 26.38
C GLU A 30 18.99 13.01 25.71
N LYS A 31 18.79 14.28 26.09
CA LYS A 31 17.81 15.15 25.42
C LYS A 31 18.11 15.35 23.94
N ASN A 32 19.38 15.51 23.58
CA ASN A 32 19.78 15.69 22.19
C ASN A 32 19.55 14.41 21.36
N GLU A 33 19.77 13.24 21.95
CA GLU A 33 19.48 11.96 21.32
C GLU A 33 17.98 11.73 21.14
N ILE A 34 17.18 12.02 22.17
CA ILE A 34 15.71 12.00 22.10
C ILE A 34 15.20 12.98 21.04
N LEU A 35 15.78 14.18 20.95
CA LEU A 35 15.41 15.18 19.95
C LEU A 35 15.72 14.71 18.53
N LYS A 36 16.87 14.04 18.34
CA LYS A 36 17.24 13.44 17.06
C LYS A 36 16.24 12.35 16.66
N GLN A 37 15.95 11.42 17.56
CA GLN A 37 14.97 10.35 17.34
C GLN A 37 13.57 10.90 17.04
N LYS A 38 13.15 11.96 17.77
CA LYS A 38 11.88 12.66 17.52
C LYS A 38 11.82 13.27 16.12
N ASN A 39 12.89 13.92 15.68
CA ASN A 39 12.93 14.54 14.35
C ASN A 39 12.87 13.49 13.24
N GLU A 40 13.54 12.35 13.42
CA GLU A 40 13.47 11.21 12.49
C GLU A 40 12.06 10.60 12.46
N LEU A 41 11.41 10.45 13.61
CA LEU A 41 10.03 9.96 13.70
C LEU A 41 9.04 10.92 13.01
N VAL A 42 9.20 12.24 13.20
CA VAL A 42 8.37 13.26 12.52
C VAL A 42 8.55 13.17 11.00
N ALA A 43 9.78 13.02 10.52
CA ALA A 43 10.04 12.84 9.08
C ALA A 43 9.36 11.57 8.51
N GLN A 44 9.37 10.46 9.27
CA GLN A 44 8.66 9.24 8.89
C GLN A 44 7.13 9.41 8.90
N MET A 45 6.59 10.14 9.87
CA MET A 45 5.16 10.42 9.96
C MET A 45 4.66 11.29 8.80
N GLU A 46 5.44 12.30 8.38
CA GLU A 46 5.09 13.12 7.21
C GLU A 46 5.05 12.27 5.94
N LYS A 47 6.04 11.40 5.74
CA LYS A 47 6.05 10.46 4.60
C LYS A 47 4.83 9.53 4.60
N MET A 48 4.45 8.96 5.76
CA MET A 48 3.23 8.14 5.85
C MET A 48 1.95 8.91 5.52
N LYS A 49 1.85 10.19 5.89
CA LYS A 49 0.67 11.01 5.58
C LYS A 49 0.54 11.24 4.08
N GLU A 50 1.66 11.46 3.39
CA GLU A 50 1.71 11.59 1.93
C GLU A 50 1.28 10.29 1.25
N ASP A 51 1.83 9.16 1.66
CA ASP A 51 1.46 7.83 1.15
C ASP A 51 -0.05 7.58 1.38
N LEU A 52 -0.57 7.88 2.57
CA LEU A 52 -2.00 7.73 2.89
C LEU A 52 -2.90 8.62 2.02
N ALA A 53 -2.48 9.87 1.76
CA ALA A 53 -3.20 10.78 0.89
C ALA A 53 -3.27 10.25 -0.56
N PHE A 54 -2.18 9.67 -1.05
CA PHE A 54 -2.14 8.99 -2.35
C PHE A 54 -3.09 7.80 -2.41
N TYR A 55 -3.03 6.88 -1.43
CA TYR A 55 -3.93 5.71 -1.38
C TYR A 55 -5.40 6.12 -1.31
N LYS A 56 -5.76 7.12 -0.49
CA LYS A 56 -7.13 7.64 -0.40
C LYS A 56 -7.61 8.22 -1.74
N ARG A 57 -6.74 8.95 -2.45
CA ARG A 57 -7.07 9.49 -3.79
C ARG A 57 -7.28 8.37 -4.81
N ALA A 58 -6.40 7.36 -4.81
CA ALA A 58 -6.55 6.20 -5.69
C ALA A 58 -7.87 5.45 -5.44
N ASP A 59 -8.21 5.19 -4.17
CA ASP A 59 -9.47 4.56 -3.78
C ASP A 59 -10.70 5.40 -4.19
N THR A 60 -10.64 6.72 -3.98
CA THR A 60 -11.72 7.64 -4.42
C THR A 60 -11.90 7.58 -5.94
N ASN A 61 -10.82 7.55 -6.71
CA ASN A 61 -10.86 7.43 -8.16
C ASN A 61 -11.43 6.08 -8.61
N LEU A 62 -11.08 4.99 -7.94
CA LEU A 62 -11.60 3.65 -8.19
C LEU A 62 -13.10 3.57 -7.90
N ASN A 63 -13.56 4.17 -6.80
CA ASN A 63 -14.98 4.24 -6.45
C ASN A 63 -15.79 5.09 -7.45
N PHE A 64 -15.21 6.21 -7.90
CA PHE A 64 -15.80 7.02 -8.96
C PHE A 64 -15.92 6.22 -10.27
N LEU A 65 -14.82 5.58 -10.71
CA LEU A 65 -14.81 4.74 -11.90
C LEU A 65 -15.84 3.60 -11.79
N SER A 66 -15.91 2.95 -10.64
CA SER A 66 -16.87 1.88 -10.37
C SER A 66 -18.32 2.36 -10.55
N SER A 67 -18.61 3.53 -10.01
CA SER A 67 -19.95 4.12 -10.07
C SER A 67 -20.35 4.50 -11.50
N ARG A 68 -19.39 4.90 -12.34
CA ARG A 68 -19.63 5.18 -13.77
C ARG A 68 -19.96 3.93 -14.58
N MET A 69 -19.50 2.76 -14.15
CA MET A 69 -19.74 1.47 -14.82
C MET A 69 -20.90 0.67 -14.20
N LYS A 70 -21.49 1.15 -13.10
CA LYS A 70 -22.56 0.45 -12.40
C LYS A 70 -23.75 0.20 -13.32
N GLY A 71 -24.17 -1.07 -13.40
CA GLY A 71 -25.32 -1.48 -14.21
C GLY A 71 -25.02 -1.64 -15.71
N LEU A 72 -23.79 -1.37 -16.15
CA LEU A 72 -23.38 -1.73 -17.51
C LEU A 72 -23.40 -3.24 -17.69
N LYS A 73 -23.69 -3.65 -18.92
CA LYS A 73 -23.66 -5.02 -19.39
C LYS A 73 -23.03 -5.08 -20.76
N ALA A 74 -22.39 -6.19 -21.08
CA ALA A 74 -21.93 -6.49 -22.43
C ALA A 74 -22.80 -7.58 -23.04
N LYS A 75 -23.06 -7.44 -24.34
CA LYS A 75 -23.59 -8.52 -25.17
C LYS A 75 -22.48 -9.02 -26.08
N ILE A 76 -22.12 -10.29 -25.94
CA ILE A 76 -21.16 -10.98 -26.79
C ILE A 76 -21.97 -11.75 -27.84
N VAL A 77 -21.89 -11.31 -29.09
CA VAL A 77 -22.56 -11.97 -30.22
C VAL A 77 -21.63 -13.04 -30.77
N THR A 78 -22.10 -14.28 -30.83
CA THR A 78 -21.32 -15.41 -31.35
C THR A 78 -22.11 -16.15 -32.43
N ASN A 79 -21.44 -17.02 -33.19
CA ASN A 79 -22.09 -17.90 -34.16
C ASN A 79 -22.92 -19.02 -33.51
N TYR A 80 -22.86 -19.18 -32.18
CA TYR A 80 -23.68 -20.12 -31.40
C TYR A 80 -24.76 -19.41 -30.57
N GLY A 81 -24.93 -18.10 -30.73
CA GLY A 81 -25.93 -17.28 -30.04
C GLY A 81 -25.32 -16.14 -29.22
N ASP A 82 -26.20 -15.38 -28.58
CA ASP A 82 -25.84 -14.22 -27.76
C ASP A 82 -25.54 -14.63 -26.31
N ILE A 83 -24.53 -14.02 -25.71
CA ILE A 83 -24.22 -14.12 -24.28
C ILE A 83 -24.31 -12.73 -23.66
N GLU A 84 -25.10 -12.58 -22.59
CA GLU A 84 -25.17 -11.35 -21.81
C GLU A 84 -24.29 -11.46 -20.56
N VAL A 85 -23.42 -10.47 -20.35
CA VAL A 85 -22.47 -10.41 -19.23
C VAL A 85 -22.74 -9.16 -18.40
N GLY A 86 -23.03 -9.35 -17.12
CA GLY A 86 -23.10 -8.26 -16.13
C GLY A 86 -21.76 -8.03 -15.45
N PHE A 87 -21.45 -6.78 -15.14
CA PHE A 87 -20.21 -6.41 -14.46
C PHE A 87 -20.42 -6.10 -12.97
N ASP A 88 -19.43 -6.43 -12.15
CA ASP A 88 -19.32 -5.99 -10.75
C ASP A 88 -18.12 -5.03 -10.60
N PRO A 89 -18.31 -3.74 -10.94
CA PRO A 89 -17.22 -2.80 -11.02
C PRO A 89 -16.72 -2.37 -9.63
N TYR A 90 -17.48 -2.56 -8.55
CA TYR A 90 -17.00 -2.26 -7.20
C TYR A 90 -16.04 -3.33 -6.69
N LYS A 91 -16.25 -4.59 -7.10
CA LYS A 91 -15.34 -5.69 -6.76
C LYS A 91 -14.10 -5.73 -7.65
N ALA A 92 -14.23 -5.39 -8.94
CA ALA A 92 -13.13 -5.45 -9.90
C ALA A 92 -13.12 -4.25 -10.88
N PRO A 93 -12.90 -3.01 -10.39
CA PRO A 93 -13.02 -1.79 -11.20
C PRO A 93 -12.10 -1.74 -12.41
N ILE A 94 -10.82 -2.04 -12.20
CA ILE A 94 -9.80 -1.95 -13.25
C ILE A 94 -10.07 -2.99 -14.35
N THR A 95 -10.42 -4.21 -13.96
CA THR A 95 -10.73 -5.30 -14.90
C THR A 95 -12.00 -5.02 -15.70
N CYS A 96 -13.06 -4.53 -15.04
CA CYS A 96 -14.30 -4.16 -15.73
C CYS A 96 -14.05 -3.03 -16.72
N PHE A 97 -13.31 -1.99 -16.31
CA PHE A 97 -12.96 -0.89 -17.19
C PHE A 97 -12.16 -1.35 -18.41
N ALA A 98 -11.10 -2.14 -18.19
CA ALA A 98 -10.28 -2.66 -19.28
C ALA A 98 -11.10 -3.52 -20.26
N PHE A 99 -12.01 -4.36 -19.77
CA PHE A 99 -12.88 -5.14 -20.64
C PHE A 99 -13.82 -4.23 -21.46
N ILE A 100 -14.52 -3.30 -20.81
CA ILE A 100 -15.48 -2.40 -21.45
C ILE A 100 -14.79 -1.53 -22.50
N GLU A 101 -13.65 -0.94 -22.16
CA GLU A 101 -12.86 -0.12 -23.07
C GLU A 101 -12.40 -0.92 -24.30
N ARG A 102 -11.86 -2.12 -24.10
CA ARG A 102 -11.43 -2.99 -25.22
C ARG A 102 -12.60 -3.40 -26.10
N ALA A 103 -13.72 -3.77 -25.49
CA ALA A 103 -14.94 -4.12 -26.22
C ALA A 103 -15.48 -2.94 -27.03
N ALA A 104 -15.52 -1.74 -26.45
CA ALA A 104 -15.96 -0.52 -27.13
C ALA A 104 -15.05 -0.16 -28.33
N ASN A 105 -13.78 -0.54 -28.28
CA ASN A 105 -12.81 -0.35 -29.37
C ASN A 105 -12.80 -1.52 -30.39
N GLY A 106 -13.73 -2.47 -30.31
CA GLY A 106 -13.81 -3.61 -31.24
C GLY A 106 -12.68 -4.64 -31.08
N PHE A 107 -11.95 -4.62 -29.95
CA PHE A 107 -10.78 -5.49 -29.75
C PHE A 107 -11.14 -6.98 -29.84
N TYR A 108 -12.32 -7.35 -29.34
CA TYR A 108 -12.79 -8.75 -29.28
C TYR A 108 -13.45 -9.23 -30.58
N ASP A 109 -13.58 -8.37 -31.58
CA ASP A 109 -14.26 -8.70 -32.82
C ASP A 109 -13.47 -9.75 -33.61
N ASN A 110 -14.20 -10.77 -34.07
CA ASN A 110 -13.67 -11.90 -34.84
C ASN A 110 -12.59 -12.73 -34.11
N LEU A 111 -12.54 -12.67 -32.77
CA LEU A 111 -11.70 -13.59 -31.98
C LEU A 111 -12.39 -14.94 -31.78
N LYS A 112 -11.60 -16.00 -31.67
CA LYS A 112 -12.09 -17.36 -31.40
C LYS A 112 -11.98 -17.70 -29.92
N PHE A 113 -12.83 -18.62 -29.47
CA PHE A 113 -12.59 -19.35 -28.23
C PHE A 113 -11.56 -20.46 -28.51
N HIS A 114 -10.28 -20.17 -28.23
CA HIS A 114 -9.18 -21.07 -28.57
C HIS A 114 -9.01 -22.24 -27.60
N ARG A 115 -9.68 -22.22 -26.44
CA ARG A 115 -9.62 -23.32 -25.48
C ARG A 115 -10.98 -23.61 -24.88
N ILE A 116 -11.38 -24.88 -24.94
CA ILE A 116 -12.66 -25.40 -24.47
C ILE A 116 -12.38 -26.63 -23.60
N MET A 117 -12.77 -26.56 -22.33
CA MET A 117 -12.70 -27.67 -21.39
C MET A 117 -14.10 -28.02 -20.92
N ALA A 118 -14.59 -29.18 -21.34
CA ALA A 118 -15.91 -29.66 -20.97
C ALA A 118 -16.08 -29.64 -19.45
N ASN A 119 -17.23 -29.17 -18.98
CA ASN A 119 -17.59 -29.11 -17.55
C ASN A 119 -16.69 -28.21 -16.69
N PHE A 120 -15.87 -27.33 -17.30
CA PHE A 120 -15.02 -26.42 -16.55
C PHE A 120 -15.09 -24.99 -17.09
N MET A 121 -14.50 -24.72 -18.27
CA MET A 121 -14.46 -23.36 -18.82
C MET A 121 -14.25 -23.33 -20.32
N ILE A 122 -14.62 -22.19 -20.91
CA ILE A 122 -14.17 -21.74 -22.23
C ILE A 122 -13.26 -20.53 -22.07
N GLN A 123 -12.27 -20.37 -22.94
CA GLN A 123 -11.31 -19.27 -22.92
C GLN A 123 -11.26 -18.61 -24.29
N GLY A 124 -11.28 -17.28 -24.28
CA GLY A 124 -11.13 -16.43 -25.47
C GLY A 124 -10.35 -15.17 -25.14
N GLY A 125 -10.44 -14.16 -26.01
CA GLY A 125 -9.80 -12.86 -25.79
C GLY A 125 -8.32 -12.79 -26.19
N ASP A 126 -7.80 -13.79 -26.89
CA ASP A 126 -6.45 -13.79 -27.46
C ASP A 126 -6.45 -13.16 -28.87
N PRO A 127 -5.74 -12.04 -29.10
CA PRO A 127 -5.67 -11.42 -30.43
C PRO A 127 -5.03 -12.32 -31.51
N ASN A 128 -4.18 -13.27 -31.14
CA ASN A 128 -3.55 -14.20 -32.09
C ASN A 128 -4.50 -15.29 -32.58
N SER A 129 -5.63 -15.49 -31.90
CA SER A 129 -6.63 -16.50 -32.26
C SER A 129 -7.51 -16.14 -33.46
N LYS A 130 -7.27 -15.00 -34.13
CA LYS A 130 -8.00 -14.60 -35.35
C LYS A 130 -7.76 -15.58 -36.48
N ASP A 131 -6.52 -16.01 -36.64
CA ASP A 131 -6.11 -16.93 -37.68
C ASP A 131 -6.18 -18.39 -37.19
N ASN A 132 -5.84 -19.34 -38.05
CA ASN A 132 -5.79 -20.77 -37.70
C ASN A 132 -4.39 -21.18 -37.22
N ASP A 133 -3.57 -20.22 -36.78
CA ASP A 133 -2.23 -20.49 -36.27
C ASP A 133 -2.35 -20.89 -34.78
N PRO A 134 -2.02 -22.14 -34.41
CA PRO A 134 -2.21 -22.68 -33.06
C PRO A 134 -1.31 -22.04 -31.99
#